data_AF-A0A366E005-F1
#
_entry.id   AF-A0A366E005-F1
#
_cell.length_a   1.000
_cell.length_b   1.000
_cell.length_c   1.000
_cell.angle_alpha   90.00
_cell.angle_beta   90.00
_cell.angle_gamma   90.00
#
_symmetry.space_group_name_H-M   'P 1'
#
loop_
_entity.id
_entity.type
_entity.pdbx_description
1 polymer ?
#
loop_
_entity_poly.entity_id
_entity_poly.type
_entity_poly.pdbx_seq_one_letter_code
_entity_poly.pdbx_strand_id
1 'polypeptide(L)' 'MANELSNLESATKYLSPEDKERFFKLKRDLEKSGTSRKAMEERLRAFLWEVVEADDEEDEDDAY' A
#
# COMPACT_ATOMS: atom_id res chain seq x y z
N MET A 1 13.79 -3.80 16.59
CA MET A 1 12.57 -3.26 15.96
C MET A 1 12.77 -3.40 14.46
N ALA A 2 12.01 -4.26 13.80
CA ALA A 2 12.00 -4.31 12.34
C ALA A 2 11.47 -2.96 11.84
N ASN A 3 12.11 -2.41 10.82
CA ASN A 3 11.69 -1.14 10.24
C ASN A 3 10.34 -1.35 9.54
N GLU A 4 9.25 -0.80 10.09
CA GLU A 4 7.88 -1.03 9.59
C GLU A 4 7.74 -0.61 8.12
N LEU A 5 8.39 0.50 7.73
CA LEU A 5 8.55 0.90 6.33
C LEU A 5 9.13 -0.19 5.43
N SER A 6 10.15 -0.92 5.87
CA SER A 6 10.78 -1.97 5.06
C SER A 6 9.87 -3.19 4.91
N ASN A 7 9.00 -3.47 5.89
CA ASN A 7 7.96 -4.48 5.75
C ASN A 7 6.90 -4.04 4.73
N LEU A 8 6.46 -2.77 4.79
CA LEU A 8 5.49 -2.22 3.84
C LEU A 8 6.05 -2.22 2.41
N GLU A 9 7.32 -1.87 2.21
CA GLU A 9 7.99 -1.97 0.91
C GLU A 9 8.07 -3.41 0.41
N SER A 10 8.28 -4.38 1.31
CA SER A 10 8.30 -5.81 0.94
C SER A 10 6.93 -6.33 0.52
N ALA A 11 5.85 -5.83 1.13
CA ALA A 11 4.48 -6.18 0.77
C ALA A 11 4.12 -5.73 -0.66
N THR A 12 4.74 -4.65 -1.18
CA THR A 12 4.54 -4.21 -2.57
C THR A 12 4.93 -5.23 -3.63
N LYS A 13 5.65 -6.30 -3.26
CA LYS A 13 6.00 -7.41 -4.17
C LYS A 13 4.78 -8.22 -4.63
N TYR A 14 3.70 -8.19 -3.85
CA TYR A 14 2.47 -8.90 -4.15
C TYR A 14 1.46 -8.03 -4.92
N LEU A 15 1.77 -6.75 -5.11
CA LEU A 15 0.91 -5.83 -5.84
C LEU A 15 1.20 -5.86 -7.34
N SER A 16 0.18 -5.46 -8.11
CA SER A 16 0.31 -5.14 -9.52
C SER A 16 1.34 -4.03 -9.77
N PRO A 17 1.99 -3.98 -10.95
CA PRO A 17 2.98 -2.94 -11.29
C PRO A 17 2.43 -1.52 -11.14
N GLU A 18 1.15 -1.31 -11.44
CA GLU A 18 0.46 -0.03 -11.30
C GLU A 18 0.34 0.39 -9.82
N ASP A 19 -0.15 -0.49 -8.95
CA ASP A 19 -0.28 -0.18 -7.52
C ASP A 19 1.05 -0.04 -6.82
N LYS A 20 2.07 -0.79 -7.27
CA LYS A 20 3.44 -0.60 -6.83
C LYS A 20 3.94 0.80 -7.18
N GLU A 21 3.69 1.30 -8.38
CA GLU A 21 4.06 2.67 -8.76
C GLU A 21 3.31 3.70 -7.90
N ARG A 22 2.01 3.50 -7.69
CA ARG A 22 1.17 4.34 -6.82
C ARG A 22 1.70 4.37 -5.38
N PHE A 23 2.10 3.24 -4.83
CA PHE A 23 2.72 3.14 -3.51
C PHE A 23 3.99 3.98 -3.39
N PHE A 24 4.94 3.83 -4.33
CA PHE A 24 6.19 4.59 -4.28
C PHE A 24 5.99 6.08 -4.54
N LYS A 25 5.01 6.44 -5.38
CA LYS A 25 4.61 7.83 -5.60
C LYS A 25 4.07 8.45 -4.31
N LEU A 26 3.14 7.76 -3.64
CA LEU A 26 2.57 8.18 -2.37
C LEU A 26 3.66 8.33 -1.30
N LYS A 27 4.55 7.34 -1.14
CA LYS A 27 5.70 7.41 -0.23
C LYS A 27 6.53 8.66 -0.48
N ARG A 28 6.90 8.92 -1.74
CA ARG A 28 7.72 10.08 -2.11
C ARG A 28 7.03 11.42 -1.82
N ASP A 29 5.72 11.51 -2.08
CA ASP A 29 4.96 12.72 -1.78
C ASP A 29 4.83 12.95 -0.26
N LEU A 30 4.67 11.88 0.51
CA LEU A 30 4.68 11.94 1.98
C LEU A 30 6.04 12.38 2.53
N GLU A 31 7.14 11.85 2.00
CA GLU A 31 8.50 12.28 2.35
C GLU A 31 8.73 13.76 2.03
N LYS A 32 8.28 14.22 0.84
CA LYS A 32 8.38 15.63 0.43
C LYS A 32 7.55 16.56 1.30
N SER A 33 6.39 16.11 1.76
CA SER A 33 5.50 16.90 2.63
C SER A 33 6.05 17.07 4.07
N GLY A 34 7.15 16.39 4.41
CA GLY A 34 7.68 16.38 5.78
C GLY A 34 6.79 15.61 6.76
N THR A 35 5.97 14.66 6.26
CA THR A 35 5.13 13.82 7.11
C THR A 35 6.01 12.98 8.04
N SER A 36 5.66 12.90 9.32
CA SER A 36 6.37 12.07 10.29
C SER A 36 6.40 10.60 9.85
N ARG A 37 7.50 9.90 10.11
CA ARG A 37 7.69 8.48 9.77
C ARG A 37 6.48 7.62 10.13
N LYS A 38 5.94 7.79 11.34
CA LYS A 38 4.77 7.05 11.84
C LYS A 38 3.52 7.31 10.98
N ALA A 39 3.27 8.57 10.64
CA ALA A 39 2.14 8.94 9.80
C ALA A 39 2.32 8.47 8.34
N MET A 40 3.57 8.33 7.87
CA MET A 40 3.84 7.71 6.57
C MET A 40 3.55 6.20 6.62
N GLU A 41 3.97 5.51 7.67
CA GLU A 41 3.69 4.09 7.89
C GLU A 41 2.19 3.81 7.94
N GLU A 42 1.42 4.62 8.68
CA GLU A 42 -0.04 4.51 8.76
C GLU A 42 -0.71 4.69 7.38
N ARG A 43 -0.31 5.71 6.60
CA ARG A 43 -0.88 5.98 5.27
C ARG A 43 -0.52 4.92 4.24
N LEU A 44 0.73 4.44 4.25
CA LEU A 44 1.18 3.39 3.35
C LEU A 44 0.54 2.04 3.69
N ARG A 45 0.31 1.77 4.97
CA ARG A 45 -0.43 0.59 5.43
C ARG A 45 -1.90 0.63 5.00
N ALA A 46 -2.55 1.79 5.14
CA ALA A 46 -3.92 1.97 4.67
C ALA A 46 -4.03 1.74 3.16
N PHE A 47 -3.12 2.30 2.37
CA PHE A 47 -3.08 2.07 0.93
C PHE A 47 -2.97 0.58 0.56
N LEU A 48 -2.08 -0.17 1.24
CA LEU A 48 -1.94 -1.61 0.97
C LEU A 48 -3.21 -2.38 1.30
N TRP A 49 -3.93 -2.00 2.36
CA TRP A 49 -5.19 -2.61 2.73
C TRP A 49 -6.27 -2.34 1.67
N GLU A 50 -6.41 -1.09 1.22
CA GLU A 50 -7.36 -0.72 0.16
C GLU A 50 -7.09 -1.45 -1.15
N VAL A 51 -5.82 -1.61 -1.54
CA VAL A 51 -5.47 -2.34 -2.77
C VAL A 51 -5.78 -3.83 -2.64
N VAL A 52 -5.53 -4.43 -1.46
CA VAL A 52 -5.84 -5.84 -1.23
C VAL A 52 -7.35 -6.08 -1.15
N GLU A 53 -8.12 -5.21 -0.49
CA GLU A 53 -9.59 -5.30 -0.50
C GLU A 53 -10.16 -5.15 -1.91
N ALA A 54 -9.63 -4.23 -2.70
CA ALA A 54 -10.07 -4.05 -4.09
C ALA A 54 -9.75 -5.26 -5.00
N ASP A 55 -8.72 -6.04 -4.69
CA ASP A 55 -8.32 -7.25 -5.43
C ASP A 55 -9.10 -8.50 -4.97
N ASP A 56 -9.58 -8.53 -3.72
CA ASP A 56 -10.39 -9.62 -3.14
C ASP A 56 -11.90 -9.49 -3.45
N GLU A 57 -12.36 -8.32 -3.93
CA GLU A 57 -13.74 -8.06 -4.35
C GLU A 57 -14.05 -8.49 -5.81
N GLU A 58 -13.12 -9.14 -6.54
CA GLU A 58 -13.35 -9.60 -7.92
C GLU A 58 -13.90 -11.04 -8.07
N ASP A 59 -14.25 -11.73 -6.98
CA ASP A 59 -14.78 -13.12 -7.00
C ASP A 59 -16.22 -13.25 -6.45
N GLU A 60 -17.11 -12.31 -6.77
CA GLU A 60 -18.57 -12.52 -6.65
C GLU A 60 -19.15 -12.98 -8.00
N ASP A 61 -18.81 -14.22 -8.37
CA ASP A 61 -19.53 -14.96 -9.43
C ASP A 61 -20.94 -15.26 -8.91
N ASP A 62 -21.85 -14.33 -9.22
CA ASP A 62 -23.30 -14.40 -9.09
C ASP A 62 -23.83 -15.55 -9.95
N ALA A 63 -23.58 -16.79 -9.52
CA ALA A 63 -24.08 -18.01 -10.14
C ALA A 63 -25.48 -18.34 -9.60
N TYR A 64 -26.49 -17.66 -10.16
CA TYR A 64 -27.91 -18.05 -10.09
C TYR A 64 -28.20 -19.36 -10.83
#